data_AF-A0A511YQ23-F1
#
_entry.id   AF-A0A511YQ23-F1
#
_cell.length_a   1.000
_cell.length_b   1.000
_cell.length_c   1.000
_cell.angle_alpha   90.00
_cell.angle_beta   90.00
_cell.angle_gamma   90.00
#
_symmetry.space_group_name_H-M   'P 1'
#
loop_
_entity.id
_entity.type
_entity.pdbx_description
1 polymer ?
#
loop_
_entity_poly.entity_id
_entity_poly.type
_entity_poly.pdbx_seq_one_letter_code
_entity_poly.pdbx_strand_id
1 'polypeptide(L)'
;MSYFYAVKNIKIMHKIIKTGEWKYSGNTYLPILLVEQEPGYPSPFHSGTFPSDIAKDRTVYYLHFGKYLIDEKGYVSSDSSSRPFLSVQDALGYAERNIEILNWNMDQ
;
A
#
# COMPACT_ATOMS: atom_id res chain seq x y z
N MET A 1 40.22 15.36 0.10
CA MET A 1 39.42 14.34 -0.61
C MET A 1 38.05 14.32 0.03
N SER A 2 37.06 14.95 -0.60
CA SER A 2 35.69 14.98 -0.11
C SER A 2 35.00 13.68 -0.52
N TYR A 3 34.63 12.86 0.46
CA TYR A 3 33.82 11.66 0.23
C TYR A 3 32.38 12.11 -0.02
N PHE A 4 32.01 12.22 -1.30
CA PHE A 4 30.61 12.25 -1.69
C PHE A 4 30.05 10.84 -1.47
N TYR A 5 29.34 10.65 -0.36
CA TYR A 5 28.44 9.51 -0.25
C TYR A 5 27.31 9.75 -1.25
N ALA A 6 27.41 9.08 -2.40
CA ALA A 6 26.24 8.88 -3.25
C ALA A 6 25.22 8.12 -2.38
N VAL A 7 24.21 8.83 -1.89
CA VAL A 7 23.03 8.21 -1.30
C VAL A 7 22.47 7.33 -2.39
N LYS A 8 22.73 6.03 -2.29
CA LYS A 8 22.09 5.01 -3.13
C LYS A 8 20.60 5.28 -2.95
N ASN A 9 19.94 5.79 -4.00
CA ASN A 9 18.49 5.85 -4.05
C ASN A 9 18.02 4.42 -3.83
N ILE A 10 17.65 4.09 -2.59
CA ILE A 10 16.92 2.87 -2.29
C ILE A 10 15.63 3.07 -3.07
N LYS A 11 15.51 2.39 -4.20
CA LYS A 11 14.30 2.43 -5.00
C LYS A 11 13.24 1.73 -4.16
N ILE A 12 12.48 2.51 -3.39
CA ILE A 12 11.42 2.02 -2.53
C ILE A 12 10.40 1.35 -3.44
N MET A 13 10.23 0.04 -3.30
CA MET A 13 9.46 -0.76 -4.27
C MET A 13 7.95 -0.58 -4.09
N HIS A 14 7.50 -0.32 -2.86
CA HIS A 14 6.15 0.15 -2.57
C HIS A 14 6.21 1.58 -2.04
N LYS A 15 5.70 2.53 -2.81
CA LYS A 15 5.57 3.90 -2.35
C LYS A 15 4.29 4.03 -1.53
N ILE A 16 4.41 4.46 -0.27
CA ILE A 16 3.25 4.80 0.55
C ILE A 16 2.60 6.05 -0.03
N ILE A 17 1.33 5.93 -0.41
CA ILE A 17 0.53 7.03 -0.94
C ILE A 17 -0.31 7.65 0.17
N LYS A 18 -0.89 6.83 1.06
CA LYS A 18 -1.76 7.33 2.13
C LYS A 18 -1.84 6.35 3.30
N THR A 19 -1.93 6.88 4.52
CA THR A 19 -2.16 6.09 5.74
C THR A 19 -3.41 6.60 6.46
N GLY A 20 -4.04 5.73 7.24
CA GLY A 20 -5.16 6.10 8.08
C GLY A 20 -5.58 4.95 8.98
N GLU A 21 -6.76 5.10 9.57
CA GLU A 21 -7.39 4.09 10.38
C GLU A 21 -8.87 3.96 10.03
N TRP A 22 -9.40 2.74 10.17
CA TRP A 22 -10.81 2.46 9.97
C TRP A 22 -11.41 1.69 11.14
N LYS A 23 -12.69 1.91 11.42
CA LYS A 23 -13.40 1.21 12.48
C LYS A 23 -13.72 -0.22 12.04
N TYR A 24 -13.09 -1.20 12.70
CA TYR A 24 -13.30 -2.61 12.43
C TYR A 24 -14.54 -3.15 13.17
N SER A 25 -14.58 -2.98 14.50
CA SER A 25 -15.69 -3.44 15.33
C SER A 25 -15.66 -2.78 16.73
N GLY A 26 -16.83 -2.44 17.28
CA GLY A 26 -16.92 -1.79 18.60
C GLY A 26 -16.07 -0.52 18.69
N ASN A 27 -15.13 -0.47 19.62
CA ASN A 27 -14.15 0.61 19.77
C ASN A 27 -12.78 0.29 19.13
N THR A 28 -12.71 -0.76 18.30
CA THR A 28 -11.48 -1.22 17.65
C THR A 28 -11.29 -0.53 16.31
N TYR A 29 -10.16 0.14 16.17
CA TYR A 29 -9.69 0.74 14.93
C TYR A 29 -8.49 -0.04 14.43
N LEU A 30 -8.43 -0.24 13.12
CA LEU A 30 -7.32 -0.91 12.45
C LEU A 30 -6.67 0.03 11.44
N PRO A 31 -5.36 -0.10 11.20
CA PRO A 31 -4.72 0.70 10.18
C PRO A 31 -5.26 0.36 8.80
N ILE A 32 -5.24 1.36 7.92
CA ILE A 32 -5.43 1.22 6.49
C ILE A 32 -4.30 1.95 5.77
N LEU A 33 -3.80 1.35 4.70
CA LEU A 33 -2.63 1.82 4.00
C LEU A 33 -2.84 1.68 2.50
N LEU A 34 -2.66 2.77 1.76
CA LEU A 34 -2.64 2.77 0.31
C LEU A 34 -1.19 2.87 -0.16
N VAL A 35 -0.76 1.89 -0.94
CA VAL A 35 0.57 1.87 -1.57
C VAL A 35 0.48 1.78 -3.08
N GLU A 36 1.47 2.35 -3.74
CA GLU A 36 1.75 2.19 -5.15
C GLU A 36 2.87 1.16 -5.32
N GLN A 37 2.63 0.15 -6.15
CA GLN A 37 3.59 -0.86 -6.55
C GLN A 37 3.98 -0.63 -8.01
N GLU A 38 5.27 -0.44 -8.25
CA GLU A 38 5.82 -0.32 -9.61
C GLU A 38 5.69 -1.64 -10.40
N PRO A 39 5.54 -1.54 -11.75
CA PRO A 39 5.51 -2.71 -12.62
C PRO A 39 6.82 -3.52 -12.57
N GLY A 40 6.71 -4.83 -12.83
CA GLY A 40 7.86 -5.73 -12.95
C GLY A 40 8.37 -6.30 -11.62
N TYR A 41 7.79 -5.91 -10.49
CA TYR A 41 8.11 -6.51 -9.19
C TYR A 41 7.10 -7.61 -8.84
N PRO A 42 7.57 -8.81 -8.45
CA PRO A 42 6.68 -9.86 -7.99
C PRO A 42 5.94 -9.36 -6.74
N SER A 43 4.62 -9.34 -6.80
CA SER A 43 3.81 -9.15 -5.59
C SER A 43 4.13 -10.31 -4.64
N PRO A 44 4.63 -10.07 -3.42
CA PRO A 44 4.82 -11.13 -2.43
C PRO A 44 3.48 -11.75 -1.99
N PHE A 45 2.35 -11.16 -2.40
CA PHE A 45 1.02 -11.56 -2.01
C PHE A 45 0.37 -12.47 -3.04
N HIS A 46 0.38 -13.77 -2.77
CA HIS A 46 -0.41 -14.77 -3.50
C HIS A 46 -1.91 -14.77 -3.12
N SER A 47 -2.44 -13.75 -2.45
CA SER A 47 -3.82 -13.78 -1.90
C SER A 47 -4.78 -12.69 -2.41
N GLY A 48 -4.40 -11.92 -3.43
CA GLY A 48 -5.32 -11.03 -4.13
C GLY A 48 -5.66 -11.59 -5.51
N THR A 49 -6.93 -11.61 -5.89
CA THR A 49 -7.49 -12.06 -7.18
C THR A 49 -7.07 -11.21 -8.38
N PHE A 50 -5.87 -10.62 -8.39
CA PHE A 50 -5.33 -9.96 -9.56
C PHE A 50 -4.51 -10.97 -10.36
N PRO A 51 -4.83 -11.20 -11.64
CA PRO A 51 -3.97 -12.00 -12.50
C PRO A 51 -2.55 -11.46 -12.41
N SER A 52 -1.60 -12.35 -12.14
CA SER A 52 -0.16 -12.06 -12.04
C SER A 52 0.40 -11.29 -13.23
N ASP A 53 -0.31 -11.30 -14.35
CA ASP A 53 0.08 -10.67 -15.60
C ASP A 53 -0.26 -9.16 -15.65
N ILE A 54 -1.22 -8.67 -14.85
CA ILE A 54 -1.53 -7.22 -14.81
C ILE A 54 -0.43 -6.44 -14.07
N ALA A 55 0.14 -7.03 -13.01
CA ALA A 55 1.18 -6.41 -12.21
C ALA A 55 2.56 -6.37 -12.90
N LYS A 56 2.76 -7.16 -13.96
CA LYS A 56 4.03 -7.18 -14.71
C LYS A 56 4.22 -5.91 -15.53
N ASP A 57 3.15 -5.41 -16.14
CA ASP A 57 3.24 -4.35 -17.15
C ASP A 57 2.67 -3.01 -16.71
N ARG A 58 2.06 -2.93 -15.52
CA ARG A 58 1.39 -1.72 -15.03
C ARG A 58 1.61 -1.49 -13.54
N THR A 59 1.65 -0.22 -13.16
CA THR A 59 1.58 0.21 -11.75
C THR A 59 0.26 -0.23 -11.16
N VAL A 60 0.30 -0.83 -9.97
CA VAL A 60 -0.88 -1.30 -9.23
C VAL A 60 -0.91 -0.61 -7.87
N TYR A 61 -2.10 -0.23 -7.43
CA TYR A 61 -2.30 0.39 -6.12
C TYR A 61 -2.97 -0.60 -5.18
N TYR A 62 -2.35 -0.87 -4.03
CA TYR A 62 -2.91 -1.80 -3.05
C TYR A 62 -3.42 -1.04 -1.84
N LEU A 63 -4.69 -1.30 -1.51
CA LEU A 63 -5.30 -0.87 -0.27
C LEU A 63 -5.23 -2.02 0.74
N HIS A 64 -4.33 -1.89 1.71
CA HIS A 64 -4.09 -2.84 2.78
C HIS A 64 -4.96 -2.49 4.00
N PHE A 65 -5.57 -3.50 4.61
CA PHE A 65 -6.41 -3.36 5.80
C PHE A 65 -5.83 -4.17 6.95
N GLY A 66 -5.57 -3.56 8.10
CA GLY A 66 -4.94 -4.22 9.24
C GLY A 66 -3.47 -3.85 9.36
N LYS A 67 -2.72 -4.61 10.18
CA LYS A 67 -1.33 -4.28 10.43
C LYS A 67 -0.51 -4.56 9.18
N TYR A 68 0.61 -3.85 9.10
CA TYR A 68 1.56 -4.03 8.01
C TYR A 68 2.98 -3.94 8.55
N LEU A 69 3.90 -4.60 7.85
CA LEU A 69 5.33 -4.55 8.07
C LEU A 69 5.98 -4.01 6.81
N ILE A 70 6.92 -3.10 6.98
CA ILE A 70 7.77 -2.58 5.91
C ILE A 70 9.14 -3.20 6.09
N ASP A 71 9.61 -3.96 5.11
CA ASP A 71 10.93 -4.57 5.17
C ASP A 71 12.05 -3.57 4.82
N GLU A 72 13.31 -4.00 4.94
CA GLU A 72 14.50 -3.18 4.65
C GLU A 72 14.59 -2.72 3.18
N LYS A 73 13.82 -3.35 2.28
CA LYS A 73 13.75 -3.02 0.85
C LYS A 73 12.54 -2.14 0.52
N GLY A 74 11.72 -1.80 1.51
CA GLY A 74 10.51 -1.01 1.35
C GLY A 74 9.32 -1.81 0.84
N TYR A 75 9.32 -3.14 0.94
CA TYR A 75 8.12 -3.93 0.69
C TYR A 75 7.18 -3.83 1.86
N VAL A 76 5.99 -3.33 1.57
CA VAL A 76 4.84 -3.44 2.47
C VAL A 76 4.26 -4.84 2.39
N SER A 77 4.21 -5.53 3.54
CA SER A 77 3.47 -6.76 3.77
C SER A 77 2.32 -6.47 4.73
N SER A 78 1.08 -6.78 4.37
CA SER A 78 -0.05 -6.69 5.30
C SER A 78 -0.31 -8.06 5.93
N ASP A 79 -0.63 -8.09 7.22
CA ASP A 79 -1.01 -9.31 7.95
C ASP A 79 -2.44 -9.78 7.63
N SER A 80 -3.15 -9.04 6.78
CA SER A 80 -4.59 -9.15 6.56
C SER A 80 -4.92 -8.92 5.07
N SER A 81 -6.18 -8.60 4.76
CA SER A 81 -6.67 -8.48 3.40
C SER A 81 -6.11 -7.25 2.67
N SER A 82 -5.84 -7.42 1.38
CA SER A 82 -5.39 -6.36 0.48
C SER A 82 -6.27 -6.33 -0.76
N ARG A 83 -6.67 -5.14 -1.21
CA ARG A 83 -7.45 -4.95 -2.43
C ARG A 83 -6.66 -4.16 -3.47
N PRO A 84 -6.48 -4.67 -4.69
CA PRO A 84 -5.73 -3.97 -5.71
C PRO A 84 -6.62 -3.10 -6.60
N PHE A 85 -6.05 -2.02 -7.13
CA PHE A 85 -6.70 -1.01 -7.96
C PHE A 85 -5.75 -0.53 -9.06
N LEU A 86 -6.31 0.01 -10.14
CA LEU A 86 -5.54 0.57 -11.26
C LEU A 86 -5.31 2.08 -11.13
N SER A 87 -5.96 2.74 -10.17
CA SER A 87 -5.75 4.16 -9.88
C SER A 87 -5.89 4.44 -8.38
N VAL A 88 -5.20 5.49 -7.92
CA VAL A 88 -5.37 6.03 -6.55
C VAL A 88 -6.81 6.43 -6.30
N GLN A 89 -7.47 7.06 -7.28
CA GLN A 89 -8.83 7.55 -7.15
C GLN A 89 -9.83 6.42 -6.94
N ASP A 90 -9.67 5.29 -7.65
CA ASP A 90 -10.53 4.12 -7.47
C ASP A 90 -10.34 3.50 -6.08
N ALA A 91 -9.10 3.43 -5.61
CA ALA A 91 -8.78 2.90 -4.29
C ALA A 91 -9.38 3.76 -3.16
N LEU A 92 -9.18 5.07 -3.22
CA LEU A 92 -9.74 6.01 -2.25
C LEU A 92 -11.27 6.03 -2.31
N GLY A 93 -11.84 6.12 -3.51
CA GLY A 93 -13.29 6.09 -3.70
C GLY A 93 -13.91 4.77 -3.26
N TYR A 94 -13.20 3.64 -3.39
CA TYR A 94 -13.64 2.38 -2.79
C TYR A 94 -13.66 2.48 -1.25
N ALA A 95 -12.57 2.92 -0.62
CA ALA A 95 -12.48 3.04 0.82
C ALA A 95 -13.58 3.93 1.39
N GLU A 96 -13.76 5.13 0.82
CA GLU A 96 -14.74 6.12 1.27
C GLU A 96 -16.19 5.65 1.10
N ARG A 97 -16.49 4.83 0.10
CA ARG A 97 -17.85 4.29 -0.12
C ARG A 97 -18.18 3.07 0.74
N ASN A 98 -17.17 2.30 1.13
CA ASN A 98 -17.39 0.98 1.75
C ASN A 98 -17.02 0.93 3.24
N ILE A 99 -16.36 1.95 3.77
CA ILE A 99 -15.92 2.01 5.17
C ILE A 99 -16.70 3.12 5.87
N GLU A 100 -17.53 2.75 6.84
CA GLU A 100 -18.42 3.67 7.54
C GLU A 100 -17.66 4.77 8.31
N ILE A 101 -16.60 4.38 9.03
CA ILE A 101 -15.75 5.31 9.78
C ILE A 101 -14.31 5.10 9.33
N LEU A 102 -13.85 6.03 8.50
CA LEU A 102 -12.53 6.07 7.90
C LEU A 102 -11.89 7.42 8.21
N ASN A 103 -10.75 7.39 8.91
CA ASN A 103 -9.96 8.57 9.21
C ASN A 103 -8.63 8.45 8.50
N TRP A 104 -8.47 9.20 7.41
CA TRP A 104 -7.18 9.35 6.80
C TRP A 104 -6.30 10.24 7.67
N ASN A 105 -5.04 9.87 7.84
CA ASN A 105 -4.05 10.79 8.38
C ASN A 105 -3.89 11.91 7.35
N MET A 106 -4.05 13.16 7.78
CA MET A 106 -3.68 14.29 6.94
C MET A 106 -2.16 14.24 6.76
N ASP A 107 -1.70 14.24 5.51
CA ASP A 107 -0.29 14.06 5.16
C ASP A 107 0.61 15.03 5.97
N GLN A 108 1.76 14.52 6.43
CA GLN A 108 2.85 15.34 6.99
C GLN A 108 3.58 16.12 5.88
#